data_AF-A0A961DWX7-F1
#
_entry.id   AF-A0A961DWX7-F1
#
_cell.length_a   1.000
_cell.length_b   1.000
_cell.length_c   1.000
_cell.angle_alpha   90.00
_cell.angle_beta   90.00
_cell.angle_gamma   90.00
#
_symmetry.space_group_name_H-M   'P 1'
#
loop_
_entity.id
_entity.type
_entity.pdbx_description
1 polymer ?
#
loop_
_entity_poly.entity_id
_entity_poly.type
_entity_poly.pdbx_seq_one_letter_code
_entity_poly.pdbx_strand_id
1 'polypeptide(L)'
;MTGELADPLHRDLAVDGITLDDLGWRDLWAYVTAAPPGTAIGHHRSDGWTAHTHIAAEQLSDMRELLWRYTAVHFKNGGDMPFPSRVPHPGETPAEPGPTWETATIEQMVPPEIRALLRGG
;
A
#
# COMPACT_ATOMS: atom_id res chain seq x y z
N MET A 1 -2.08 -7.04 23.78
CA MET A 1 -1.30 -6.27 22.79
C MET A 1 0.09 -5.96 23.37
N THR A 2 0.88 -6.98 23.75
CA THR A 2 2.04 -6.76 24.64
C THR A 2 3.32 -7.54 24.28
N GLY A 3 3.43 -8.08 23.06
CA GLY A 3 4.64 -8.81 22.61
C GLY A 3 5.19 -8.43 21.23
N GLU A 4 4.47 -7.64 20.43
CA GLU A 4 4.79 -7.41 19.01
C GLU A 4 6.14 -6.70 18.79
N LEU A 5 6.56 -5.85 19.75
CA LEU A 5 7.82 -5.12 19.69
C LEU A 5 9.01 -5.83 20.35
N ALA A 6 8.82 -7.00 20.98
CA ALA A 6 9.89 -7.66 21.74
C ALA A 6 11.07 -8.06 20.86
N ASP A 7 10.81 -8.72 19.73
CA ASP A 7 11.87 -9.16 18.82
C ASP A 7 12.55 -8.00 18.08
N PRO A 8 11.81 -7.00 17.53
CA PRO A 8 12.43 -5.80 16.96
C PRO A 8 13.30 -5.04 17.97
N LEU A 9 12.82 -4.88 19.21
CA LEU A 9 13.56 -4.19 20.27
C LEU A 9 14.84 -4.94 20.62
N HIS A 10 14.76 -6.25 20.82
CA HIS A 10 15.94 -7.04 21.14
C HIS A 10 17.01 -6.98 20.04
N ARG A 11 16.58 -7.04 18.77
CA ARG A 11 17.48 -6.94 17.62
C ARG A 11 18.19 -5.60 17.54
N ASP A 12 17.46 -4.50 17.66
CA ASP A 12 18.06 -3.16 17.53
C ASP A 12 19.02 -2.88 18.69
N LEU A 13 18.66 -3.25 19.93
CA LEU A 13 19.55 -3.16 21.09
C LEU A 13 20.85 -3.95 20.88
N ALA A 14 20.75 -5.17 20.34
CA ALA A 14 21.93 -6.01 20.06
C ALA A 14 22.82 -5.43 18.95
N VAL A 15 22.24 -4.80 17.92
CA VAL A 15 22.98 -4.12 16.85
C VAL A 15 23.72 -2.90 17.38
N ASP A 16 23.06 -2.13 18.24
CA ASP A 16 23.63 -0.92 18.84
C ASP A 16 24.57 -1.21 20.01
N GLY A 17 24.66 -2.47 20.44
CA GLY A 17 25.54 -2.90 21.53
C GLY A 17 25.13 -2.36 22.90
N ILE A 18 23.85 -2.07 23.09
CA ILE A 18 23.28 -1.54 24.33
C ILE A 18 22.31 -2.55 24.94
N THR A 19 22.19 -2.53 26.26
CA THR A 19 21.23 -3.35 26.99
C THR A 19 20.06 -2.51 27.50
N LEU A 20 18.97 -3.18 27.89
CA LEU A 20 17.81 -2.50 28.48
C LEU A 20 18.17 -1.75 29.77
N ASP A 21 19.13 -2.25 30.54
CA ASP A 21 19.57 -1.64 31.80
C ASP A 21 20.38 -0.35 31.59
N ASP A 22 20.91 -0.15 30.37
CA ASP A 22 21.61 1.08 29.99
C ASP A 22 20.65 2.23 29.67
N LEU A 23 19.35 1.93 29.51
CA LEU A 23 18.32 2.91 29.11
C LEU A 23 17.45 3.32 30.30
N GLY A 24 17.46 4.61 30.64
CA GLY A 24 16.43 5.18 31.49
C GLY A 24 15.06 5.14 30.81
N TRP A 25 13.97 5.26 31.58
CA TRP A 25 12.60 5.22 31.03
C TRP A 25 12.38 6.14 29.82
N ARG A 26 12.91 7.37 29.90
CA ARG A 26 12.78 8.36 28.83
C ARG A 26 13.57 7.98 27.57
N ASP A 27 14.74 7.37 27.74
CA ASP A 27 15.59 6.93 26.62
C ASP A 27 15.00 5.70 25.96
N LEU A 28 14.50 4.73 26.74
CA LEU A 28 13.73 3.60 26.22
C LEU A 28 12.50 4.05 25.44
N TRP A 29 11.75 5.02 25.98
CA TRP A 29 10.60 5.58 25.27
C TRP A 29 11.00 6.24 23.95
N ALA A 30 12.07 7.03 23.92
CA ALA A 30 12.56 7.66 22.71
C ALA A 30 13.09 6.63 21.70
N TYR A 31 13.87 5.65 22.16
CA TYR A 31 14.43 4.57 21.35
C TYR A 31 13.33 3.77 20.66
N VAL A 32 12.28 3.45 21.42
CA VAL A 32 11.11 2.79 20.88
C VAL A 32 10.38 3.76 19.95
N THR A 33 9.86 4.89 20.41
CA THR A 33 8.88 5.71 19.65
C THR A 33 9.46 6.52 18.49
N ALA A 34 10.75 6.83 18.50
CA ALA A 34 11.44 7.64 17.49
C ALA A 34 12.51 6.86 16.72
N ALA A 35 12.38 5.53 16.65
CA ALA A 35 13.29 4.65 15.91
C ALA A 35 13.47 5.12 14.45
N PRO A 36 14.71 5.37 13.98
CA PRO A 36 14.98 5.81 12.61
C PRO A 36 14.55 4.78 11.55
N PRO A 37 14.30 5.20 10.29
CA PRO A 37 14.15 4.28 9.17
C PRO A 37 15.37 3.35 9.04
N GLY A 38 15.12 2.07 8.74
CA GLY A 38 16.17 1.05 8.61
C GLY A 38 16.47 0.24 9.87
N THR A 39 15.93 0.66 11.03
CA THR A 39 15.91 -0.15 12.26
C THR A 39 14.81 -1.22 12.21
N ALA A 40 14.92 -2.28 13.00
CA ALA A 40 13.91 -3.33 13.08
C ALA A 40 12.60 -2.79 13.69
N ILE A 41 12.67 -1.93 14.71
CA ILE A 41 11.51 -1.24 15.28
C ILE A 41 10.85 -0.35 14.23
N GLY A 42 11.65 0.42 13.49
CA GLY A 42 11.16 1.27 12.39
C GLY A 42 10.44 0.44 11.32
N HIS A 43 11.04 -0.68 10.91
CA HIS A 43 10.47 -1.60 9.92
C HIS A 43 9.17 -2.26 10.41
N HIS A 44 9.13 -2.71 11.67
CA HIS A 44 7.96 -3.34 12.26
C HIS A 44 6.76 -2.38 12.30
N ARG A 45 6.98 -1.10 12.60
CA ARG A 45 5.91 -0.10 12.64
C ARG A 45 5.41 0.36 11.29
N SER A 46 6.24 0.23 10.27
CA SER A 46 5.92 0.71 8.93
C SER A 46 5.46 -0.44 8.02
N ASP A 47 5.04 -1.57 8.61
CA ASP A 47 4.68 -2.81 7.92
C ASP A 47 5.72 -3.23 6.86
N GLY A 48 6.98 -2.93 7.17
CA GLY A 48 8.14 -3.20 6.36
C GLY A 48 8.45 -2.22 5.24
N TRP A 49 7.60 -1.19 5.03
CA TRP A 49 7.78 -0.19 3.99
C TRP A 49 8.26 1.14 4.54
N THR A 50 9.29 1.71 3.94
CA THR A 50 9.69 3.09 4.24
C THR A 50 8.87 4.07 3.39
N ALA A 51 8.84 5.35 3.74
CA ALA A 51 8.24 6.38 2.90
C ALA A 51 8.78 6.36 1.46
N HIS A 52 10.07 6.07 1.28
CA HIS A 52 10.68 5.91 -0.04
C HIS A 52 10.11 4.68 -0.77
N THR A 53 9.89 3.57 -0.07
CA THR A 53 9.24 2.38 -0.64
C THR A 53 7.84 2.69 -1.13
N HIS A 54 7.05 3.45 -0.36
CA HIS A 54 5.72 3.91 -0.79
C HIS A 54 5.80 4.75 -2.07
N ILE A 55 6.68 5.75 -2.11
CA ILE A 55 6.84 6.62 -3.29
C ILE A 55 7.28 5.82 -4.52
N ALA A 56 8.22 4.88 -4.35
CA ALA A 56 8.70 4.06 -5.45
C ALA A 56 7.60 3.13 -6.01
N ALA A 57 6.73 2.60 -5.17
CA ALA A 57 5.61 1.76 -5.59
C ALA A 57 4.55 2.53 -6.38
N GLU A 58 4.23 3.76 -5.94
CA GLU A 58 3.33 4.66 -6.66
C GLU A 58 3.92 5.04 -8.02
N GLN A 59 5.20 5.47 -8.04
CA GLN A 59 5.89 5.82 -9.27
C GLN A 59 5.94 4.64 -10.27
N LEU A 60 6.18 3.42 -9.79
CA LEU A 60 6.16 2.22 -10.64
C LEU A 60 4.76 1.95 -11.19
N SER A 61 3.72 2.17 -10.40
CA SER A 61 2.32 2.00 -10.84
C SER A 61 1.97 3.02 -11.95
N ASP A 62 2.33 4.28 -11.76
CA ASP A 62 2.13 5.33 -12.77
C ASP A 62 2.89 5.06 -14.07
N MET A 63 4.15 4.60 -13.96
CA MET A 63 4.96 4.25 -15.14
C MET A 63 4.35 3.08 -15.91
N ARG A 64 3.82 2.06 -15.22
CA ARG A 64 3.13 0.93 -15.86
C ARG A 64 1.87 1.39 -16.57
N GLU A 65 1.09 2.27 -15.95
CA GLU A 65 -0.11 2.83 -16.56
C GLU A 65 0.22 3.67 -17.81
N LEU A 66 1.24 4.53 -17.74
CA LEU A 66 1.70 5.33 -18.88
C LEU A 66 2.17 4.44 -20.04
N LEU A 67 2.95 3.39 -19.74
CA LEU A 67 3.42 2.44 -20.75
C LEU A 67 2.25 1.66 -21.37
N TRP A 68 1.28 1.24 -20.55
CA TRP A 68 0.07 0.59 -21.04
C TRP A 68 -0.71 1.51 -21.98
N ARG A 69 -0.97 2.77 -21.58
CA ARG A 69 -1.66 3.76 -22.43
C ARG A 69 -0.92 3.99 -23.75
N TYR A 70 0.40 4.16 -23.68
CA TYR A 70 1.23 4.32 -24.88
C TYR A 70 1.14 3.09 -25.79
N THR A 71 1.21 1.89 -25.21
CA THR A 71 1.12 0.64 -25.96
C THR A 71 -0.24 0.48 -26.63
N ALA A 72 -1.31 0.78 -25.88
CA ALA A 72 -2.70 0.69 -26.35
C ALA A 72 -2.97 1.57 -27.57
N VAL A 73 -2.36 2.76 -27.63
CA VAL A 73 -2.60 3.75 -28.69
C VAL A 73 -1.67 3.56 -29.89
N HIS A 74 -0.40 3.20 -29.67
CA HIS A 74 0.63 3.30 -30.70
C HIS A 74 1.00 1.98 -31.37
N PHE A 75 0.61 0.83 -30.82
CA PHE A 75 0.98 -0.48 -31.38
C PHE A 75 -0.24 -1.24 -31.88
N LYS A 76 -0.02 -2.03 -32.94
CA LYS A 76 -1.02 -2.96 -33.46
C LYS A 76 -1.39 -3.98 -32.38
N ASN A 77 -2.67 -4.16 -32.14
CA ASN A 77 -3.24 -4.99 -31.05
C ASN A 77 -2.95 -4.46 -29.63
N GLY A 78 -2.57 -3.18 -29.48
CA GLY A 78 -2.34 -2.58 -28.17
C GLY A 78 -3.59 -2.59 -27.27
N GLY A 79 -4.78 -2.49 -27.86
CA GLY A 79 -6.06 -2.53 -27.13
C GLY A 79 -6.37 -3.87 -26.44
N ASP A 80 -5.69 -4.95 -26.85
CA ASP A 80 -5.85 -6.28 -26.23
C ASP A 80 -4.98 -6.44 -24.97
N MET A 81 -4.13 -5.45 -24.67
CA MET A 81 -3.26 -5.48 -23.49
C MET A 81 -4.08 -5.24 -22.22
N PRO A 82 -4.01 -6.11 -21.20
CA PRO A 82 -4.72 -5.91 -19.95
C PRO A 82 -4.19 -4.67 -19.21
N PHE A 83 -5.08 -3.97 -18.51
CA PHE A 83 -4.71 -2.84 -17.66
C PHE A 83 -3.78 -3.31 -16.52
N PRO A 84 -2.68 -2.60 -16.22
CA PRO A 84 -1.74 -3.04 -15.21
C PRO A 84 -2.33 -2.99 -13.80
N SER A 85 -1.99 -3.99 -12.98
CA SER A 85 -2.31 -3.97 -11.55
C SER A 85 -1.38 -3.02 -10.78
N ARG A 86 -1.95 -2.31 -9.80
CA ARG A 86 -1.15 -1.52 -8.84
C ARG A 86 -0.29 -2.44 -7.96
N VAL A 87 0.82 -1.89 -7.47
CA VAL A 87 1.62 -2.58 -6.46
C VAL A 87 0.82 -2.59 -5.15
N PRO A 88 0.60 -3.75 -4.52
CA PRO A 88 -0.12 -3.80 -3.25
C PRO A 88 0.75 -3.19 -2.14
N HIS A 89 0.18 -2.26 -1.37
CA HIS A 89 0.83 -1.74 -0.18
C HIS A 89 0.61 -2.68 1.01
N PRO A 90 1.54 -2.73 1.98
CA PRO A 90 1.31 -3.46 3.22
C PRO A 90 0.06 -2.94 3.94
N GLY A 91 -0.72 -3.86 4.51
CA GLY A 91 -1.97 -3.53 5.18
C GLY A 91 -3.17 -3.28 4.25
N GLU A 92 -2.96 -3.13 2.94
CA GLU A 92 -4.07 -3.10 1.98
C GLU A 92 -4.61 -4.51 1.77
N THR A 93 -5.92 -4.67 1.97
CA THR A 93 -6.60 -5.89 1.52
C THR A 93 -6.76 -5.77 0.00
N PRO A 94 -6.37 -6.79 -0.80
CA PRO A 94 -6.58 -6.75 -2.24
C PRO A 94 -8.04 -6.45 -2.52
N ALA A 95 -8.30 -5.40 -3.31
CA ALA A 95 -9.66 -5.10 -3.72
C ALA A 95 -10.18 -6.29 -4.54
N GLU A 96 -11.30 -6.87 -4.11
CA GLU A 96 -12.05 -7.84 -4.92
C GLU A 96 -12.32 -7.21 -6.29
N PRO A 97 -12.06 -7.91 -7.40
CA PRO A 97 -12.30 -7.36 -8.72
C PRO A 97 -13.79 -6.98 -8.83
N GLY A 98 -14.05 -5.69 -9.01
CA GLY A 98 -15.40 -5.18 -9.19
C GLY A 98 -16.04 -5.71 -10.47
N PRO A 99 -17.38 -5.61 -10.60
CA PRO A 99 -18.08 -6.07 -11.79
C PRO A 99 -17.58 -5.32 -13.03
N THR A 100 -17.20 -6.08 -14.06
CA THR A 100 -16.78 -5.56 -15.37
C THR A 100 -18.00 -5.06 -16.15
N TRP A 101 -17.82 -4.23 -17.18
CA TRP A 101 -18.91 -3.79 -18.07
C TRP A 101 -19.71 -4.95 -18.71
N GLU A 102 -19.11 -6.13 -18.79
CA GLU A 102 -19.73 -7.36 -19.32
C GLU A 102 -20.59 -8.10 -18.27
N THR A 103 -20.31 -7.89 -16.98
CA THR A 103 -20.96 -8.59 -15.85
C THR A 103 -21.81 -7.67 -14.99
N ALA A 104 -21.62 -6.36 -15.13
CA ALA A 104 -22.35 -5.34 -14.39
C ALA A 104 -23.77 -5.18 -14.93
N THR A 105 -24.76 -5.30 -14.05
CA THR A 105 -26.12 -4.89 -14.39
C THR A 105 -26.20 -3.36 -14.47
N ILE A 106 -27.11 -2.82 -15.30
CA ILE A 106 -27.44 -1.38 -15.30
C ILE A 106 -27.76 -0.90 -13.87
N GLU A 107 -28.30 -1.80 -13.05
CA GLU A 107 -28.59 -1.61 -11.63
C GLU A 107 -27.38 -1.52 -10.70
N GLN A 108 -26.17 -1.75 -11.19
CA GLN A 108 -24.93 -1.60 -10.44
C GLN A 108 -24.14 -0.37 -10.92
N MET A 109 -24.36 0.06 -12.17
CA MET A 109 -23.59 1.13 -12.81
C MET A 109 -24.21 2.52 -12.67
N VAL A 110 -25.54 2.61 -12.55
CA VAL A 110 -26.26 3.89 -12.56
C VAL A 110 -26.79 4.21 -11.17
N PRO A 111 -26.40 5.31 -10.51
CA PRO A 111 -26.99 5.70 -9.22
C PRO A 111 -28.53 5.78 -9.28
N PRO A 112 -29.25 5.43 -8.19
CA PRO A 112 -30.72 5.33 -8.20
C PRO A 112 -31.42 6.63 -8.60
N GLU A 113 -30.81 7.77 -8.31
CA GLU A 113 -31.26 9.11 -8.68
C GLU A 113 -31.31 9.32 -10.20
N ILE A 114 -30.29 8.84 -10.92
CA ILE A 114 -30.24 8.92 -12.40
C ILE A 114 -31.26 7.96 -13.03
N ARG A 115 -31.54 6.82 -12.39
CA ARG A 115 -32.58 5.89 -12.86
C ARG A 115 -33.98 6.47 -12.76
N ALA A 116 -34.27 7.23 -11.70
CA ALA A 116 -35.56 7.89 -11.52
C ALA A 116 -35.80 8.92 -12.64
N LEU A 117 -34.75 9.62 -13.05
CA LEU A 117 -34.76 10.59 -14.16
C LEU A 117 -35.02 9.94 -15.52
N LEU A 118 -34.43 8.76 -15.79
CA LEU A 118 -34.59 8.04 -17.05
C LEU A 118 -35.95 7.33 -17.21
N ARG A 119 -36.67 7.05 -16.11
CA ARG A 119 -38.02 6.45 -16.15
C ARG A 119 -39.15 7.48 -16.19
N GLY A 120 -38.83 8.76 -16.02
CA GLY A 120 -39.80 9.86 -15.94
C GLY A 120 -39.99 10.67 -17.22
N GLY A 121 -39.68 10.10 -18.39
CA GLY A 121 -39.86 10.72 -19.72
C GLY A 121 -40.83 9.96 -20.59
#